data_AF-A0A3B0S016-F1
#
_entry.id   AF-A0A3B0S016-F1
#
_cell.length_a   1.000
_cell.length_b   1.000
_cell.length_c   1.000
_cell.angle_alpha   90.00
_cell.angle_beta   90.00
_cell.angle_gamma   90.00
#
_symmetry.space_group_name_H-M   'P 1'
#
loop_
_entity.id
_entity.type
_entity.pdbx_description
1 polymer ?
#
loop_
_entity_poly.entity_id
_entity_poly.type
_entity_poly.pdbx_seq_one_letter_code
_entity_poly.pdbx_strand_id
1 'polypeptide(L)' 'PVRRVVSPRTVWCYNFTGWILFTLSALAFLWGALKSGDTTGIIASLLFLFACLVFLVPVWIHRPTRRS' A
#
# COMPACT_ATOMS: atom_id res chain seq x y z
N PRO A 1 -29.24 13.01 9.09
CA PRO A 1 -27.90 12.68 8.53
C PRO A 1 -26.80 12.78 9.59
N VAL A 2 -26.55 11.69 10.33
CA VAL A 2 -25.45 11.61 11.30
C VAL A 2 -24.15 11.45 10.53
N ARG A 3 -23.36 12.53 10.37
CA ARG A 3 -21.98 12.40 9.88
C ARG A 3 -21.21 11.62 10.95
N ARG A 4 -20.88 10.35 10.68
CA ARG A 4 -19.89 9.65 11.51
C ARG A 4 -18.59 10.44 11.37
N VAL A 5 -18.21 11.15 12.43
CA VAL A 5 -16.91 11.81 12.52
C VAL A 5 -15.88 10.70 12.67
N VAL A 6 -15.45 10.15 11.55
CA VAL A 6 -14.39 9.15 11.53
C VAL A 6 -13.15 9.85 12.07
N SER A 7 -12.64 9.40 13.22
CA SER A 7 -11.52 10.08 13.86
C SER A 7 -10.33 10.12 12.88
N PRO A 8 -9.55 11.23 12.80
CA PRO A 8 -8.41 11.33 11.89
C PRO A 8 -7.40 10.17 12.05
N ARG A 9 -7.32 9.61 13.27
CA ARG A 9 -6.48 8.45 13.60
C ARG A 9 -6.97 7.16 12.93
N THR A 10 -8.28 6.94 12.91
CA THR A 10 -8.88 5.79 12.24
C THR A 10 -8.63 5.83 10.74
N VAL A 11 -8.77 7.02 10.12
CA VAL A 11 -8.48 7.21 8.69
C VAL A 11 -7.02 6.88 8.38
N TRP A 12 -6.08 7.31 9.22
CA TRP A 12 -4.67 7.01 9.06
C TRP A 12 -4.38 5.51 9.17
N CYS A 13 -4.92 4.83 10.20
CA CYS A 13 -4.77 3.38 10.34
C CYS A 13 -5.34 2.60 9.16
N TYR A 14 -6.51 2.99 8.63
CA TYR A 14 -7.09 2.34 7.44
C TYR A 14 -6.21 2.51 6.20
N ASN A 15 -5.67 3.70 5.97
CA ASN A 15 -4.73 3.94 4.87
C ASN A 15 -3.47 3.09 5.05
N PHE A 16 -2.90 3.04 6.25
CA PHE A 16 -1.69 2.28 6.54
C PHE A 16 -1.91 0.76 6.37
N THR A 17 -3.02 0.23 6.87
CA THR A 17 -3.39 -1.17 6.69
C THR A 17 -3.62 -1.51 5.23
N GLY A 18 -4.30 -0.63 4.48
CA GLY A 18 -4.47 -0.77 3.03
C GLY A 18 -3.12 -0.83 2.30
N TRP A 19 -2.18 0.05 2.66
CA TRP A 19 -0.82 0.08 2.14
C TRP A 19 -0.05 -1.23 2.35
N ILE A 20 -0.12 -1.80 3.56
CA ILE A 20 0.50 -3.09 3.87
C ILE A 20 -0.12 -4.20 3.02
N LEU A 21 -1.45 -4.29 2.99
CA LEU A 21 -2.18 -5.29 2.19
C LEU A 21 -1.79 -5.22 0.71
N PHE A 22 -1.72 -4.00 0.15
CA PHE A 22 -1.40 -3.77 -1.25
C PHE A 22 0.03 -4.19 -1.58
N THR A 23 0.99 -3.90 -0.69
CA THR A 23 2.39 -4.33 -0.83
C THR A 23 2.53 -5.84 -0.73
N LEU A 24 1.84 -6.48 0.22
CA LEU A 24 1.85 -7.94 0.38
C LEU A 24 1.25 -8.65 -0.84
N SER A 25 0.15 -8.13 -1.40
CA SER A 25 -0.43 -8.65 -2.66
C SER A 25 0.53 -8.50 -3.83
N ALA A 26 1.21 -7.36 -3.96
CA ALA A 26 2.21 -7.15 -5.01
C ALA A 26 3.36 -8.18 -4.94
N LEU A 27 3.85 -8.45 -3.72
CA LEU A 27 4.88 -9.47 -3.48
C LEU A 27 4.38 -10.88 -3.81
N ALA A 28 3.14 -11.22 -3.46
CA ALA A 28 2.55 -12.51 -3.79
C ALA A 28 2.39 -12.69 -5.31
N PHE A 29 1.98 -11.64 -6.04
CA PHE A 29 1.91 -11.65 -7.50
C PHE A 29 3.29 -11.81 -8.16
N LEU A 30 4.30 -11.08 -7.65
CA LEU A 30 5.67 -11.21 -8.13
C LEU A 30 6.20 -12.63 -7.89
N TRP A 31 5.95 -13.19 -6.70
CA TRP A 31 6.35 -14.57 -6.36
C TRP A 31 5.68 -15.60 -7.27
N GLY A 32 4.38 -15.44 -7.52
CA GLY A 32 3.63 -16.28 -8.45
C GLY A 32 4.23 -16.22 -9.85
N ALA A 33 4.46 -15.01 -10.37
CA ALA A 33 5.02 -14.81 -11.71
C ALA A 33 6.44 -15.37 -11.86
N LEU A 34 7.29 -15.21 -10.84
CA LEU A 34 8.62 -15.83 -10.80
C LEU A 34 8.56 -17.35 -10.84
N LYS A 35 7.60 -17.96 -10.12
CA LYS A 35 7.42 -19.42 -10.12
C LYS A 35 6.88 -19.94 -11.46
N SER A 36 6.05 -19.15 -12.14
CA SER A 36 5.49 -19.48 -13.46
C SER A 36 6.46 -19.24 -14.62
N GLY A 37 7.52 -18.44 -14.41
CA GLY A 37 8.41 -17.99 -15.49
C GLY A 37 7.75 -16.98 -16.44
N ASP A 38 6.60 -16.43 -16.07
CA ASP A 38 5.85 -15.48 -16.90
C ASP A 38 6.49 -14.10 -16.79
N THR A 39 7.25 -13.75 -17.82
CA THR A 39 7.97 -12.48 -17.92
C THR A 39 7.00 -11.30 -17.88
N THR A 40 5.79 -11.47 -18.41
CA THR A 40 4.74 -10.44 -18.39
C THR A 40 4.23 -10.22 -16.97
N GLY A 41 3.97 -11.31 -16.24
CA GLY A 41 3.57 -11.26 -14.84
C GLY A 41 4.62 -10.59 -13.95
N ILE A 42 5.91 -10.85 -14.20
CA ILE A 42 7.03 -10.24 -13.47
C ILE A 42 7.09 -8.73 -13.72
N ILE A 43 6.99 -8.30 -14.98
CA ILE A 43 7.01 -6.87 -15.33
C ILE A 43 5.80 -6.14 -14.75
N ALA A 44 4.61 -6.73 -14.84
CA ALA A 44 3.38 -6.16 -14.30
C ALA A 44 3.44 -6.00 -12.78
N SER A 45 3.91 -7.03 -12.06
CA SER A 45 4.03 -6.99 -10.61
C SER A 45 5.15 -6.04 -10.14
N LEU A 46 6.24 -5.87 -10.89
CA LEU A 46 7.26 -4.85 -10.64
C LEU A 46 6.72 -3.43 -10.80
N LEU A 47 6.00 -3.15 -11.90
CA LEU A 47 5.37 -1.83 -12.12
C LEU A 47 4.34 -1.53 -11.03
N PHE A 48 3.56 -2.53 -10.63
CA PHE A 48 2.61 -2.39 -9.54
C PHE A 48 3.32 -2.11 -8.21
N LEU A 49 4.36 -2.87 -7.85
CA LEU A 49 5.16 -2.63 -6.66
C LEU A 49 5.79 -1.23 -6.64
N PHE A 50 6.25 -0.75 -7.80
CA PHE A 50 6.78 0.61 -7.93
C PHE A 50 5.69 1.66 -7.66
N ALA A 51 4.52 1.51 -8.26
CA ALA A 51 3.36 2.36 -7.96
C ALA A 51 3.02 2.32 -6.47
N CYS A 52 3.05 1.14 -5.84
CA CYS A 52 2.85 1.00 -4.40
C CYS A 52 3.83 1.91 -3.63
N LEU A 53 5.13 1.83 -3.92
CA LEU A 53 6.13 2.64 -3.22
C LEU A 53 5.92 4.14 -3.43
N VAL A 54 5.60 4.57 -4.65
CA VAL A 54 5.38 6.00 -4.97
C VAL A 54 4.24 6.60 -4.17
N PHE A 55 3.12 5.89 -4.05
CA PHE A 55 1.98 6.38 -3.28
C PHE A 55 2.13 6.12 -1.75
N LEU A 56 3.02 5.22 -1.32
CA LEU A 56 3.37 5.01 0.09
C LEU A 56 4.15 6.20 0.67
N VAL A 57 5.07 6.79 -0.11
CA VAL A 57 5.92 7.92 0.31
C VAL A 57 5.13 9.10 0.93
N PRO A 58 4.08 9.66 0.28
CA PRO A 58 3.33 10.77 0.86
C PRO A 58 2.57 10.38 2.14
N VAL A 59 2.12 9.13 2.27
CA VAL A 59 1.48 8.62 3.50
C VAL A 59 2.47 8.54 4.65
N TRP A 60 3.73 8.18 4.37
CA TRP A 60 4.80 8.17 5.38
C TRP A 60 5.27 9.58 5.75
N ILE A 61 5.31 10.51 4.80
CA ILE A 61 5.65 11.93 5.05
C ILE A 61 4.56 12.63 5.87
N HIS A 62 3.28 12.32 5.65
CA HIS A 62 2.17 12.80 6.48
C HIS A 62 2.02 12.01 7.80
N ARG A 63 3.11 11.52 8.40
CA ARG A 63 3.07 11.12 9.80
C ARG A 63 2.82 12.39 10.63
N PRO A 64 1.69 12.53 11.33
CA PRO A 64 1.62 13.54 12.38
C PRO A 64 2.62 13.12 13.45
N THR A 65 3.82 13.71 13.40
CA THR A 65 4.78 13.69 14.51
C THR A 65 3.98 14.02 15.78
N ARG A 66 3.91 13.05 16.70
CA ARG A 66 3.45 13.32 18.07
C ARG A 66 4.29 14.49 18.59
N ARG A 67 3.69 15.68 18.69
CA ARG A 67 4.14 16.59 19.73
C ARG A 67 3.73 15.95 21.05
N SER A 68 4.75 15.86 21.91
CA SER A 68 4.76 15.31 23.27
C SER A 68 3.55 15.71 24.10
#